data_AF-A0A8X6TDC8-F1
#
_entry.id   AF-A0A8X6TDC8-F1
#
_cell.length_a   1.000
_cell.length_b   1.000
_cell.length_c   1.000
_cell.angle_alpha   90.00
_cell.angle_beta   90.00
_cell.angle_gamma   90.00
#
_symmetry.space_group_name_H-M   'P 1'
#
loop_
_entity.id
_entity.type
_entity.pdbx_description
1 polymer ?
#
loop_
_entity_poly.entity_id
_entity_poly.type
_entity_poly.pdbx_seq_one_letter_code
_entity_poly.pdbx_strand_id
1 'polypeptide(L)'
;MDPKVKDKTGEKKKPKKMISMEANYKIIANHERGVPIIDLANEYGRNPSTISTIIKQKEAIKKLQPSRCITIISKLRTNIHDEMEQLLLLWIKGKQLVGDSVSEAISCEKAGAISKSKSSSMI
;
A
#
# COMPACT_ATOMS: atom_id res chain seq x y z
N MET A 1 14.85 -44.37 18.68
CA MET A 1 15.02 -44.20 17.23
C MET A 1 13.64 -44.07 16.61
N ASP A 2 13.18 -42.84 16.42
CA ASP A 2 12.32 -42.48 15.29
C ASP A 2 13.19 -42.46 14.01
N PRO A 3 12.68 -42.50 12.75
CA PRO A 3 11.39 -41.91 12.36
C PRO A 3 10.61 -42.57 11.20
N LYS A 4 9.32 -42.22 11.07
CA LYS A 4 8.64 -42.24 9.76
C LYS A 4 7.82 -40.97 9.56
N VAL A 5 8.50 -39.97 9.03
CA VAL A 5 7.93 -38.77 8.39
C VAL A 5 6.99 -39.18 7.25
N LYS A 6 5.77 -38.64 7.23
CA LYS A 6 4.88 -38.56 6.07
C LYS A 6 4.57 -37.07 5.88
N ASP A 7 5.39 -36.39 5.09
CA ASP A 7 5.25 -36.11 3.65
C ASP A 7 4.23 -35.01 3.32
N LYS A 8 4.69 -34.16 2.40
CA LYS A 8 4.28 -32.79 2.15
C LYS A 8 3.01 -32.75 1.32
N THR A 9 2.04 -31.93 1.72
CA THR A 9 1.13 -31.32 0.74
C THR A 9 1.51 -29.85 0.61
N GLY A 10 2.29 -29.56 -0.42
CA GLY A 10 2.56 -28.20 -0.86
C GLY A 10 1.28 -27.56 -1.37
N GLU A 11 0.49 -27.01 -0.46
CA GLU A 11 -0.61 -26.11 -0.82
C GLU A 11 -0.02 -24.93 -1.58
N LYS A 12 -0.24 -24.92 -2.91
CA LYS A 12 0.02 -23.76 -3.75
C LYS A 12 -0.71 -22.57 -3.13
N LYS A 13 0.03 -21.68 -2.44
CA LYS A 13 -0.55 -20.50 -1.79
C LYS A 13 -1.33 -19.74 -2.85
N LYS A 14 -2.67 -19.77 -2.75
CA LYS A 14 -3.54 -18.97 -3.60
C LYS A 14 -3.01 -17.54 -3.57
N PRO A 15 -2.84 -16.88 -4.73
CA PRO A 15 -2.33 -15.51 -4.75
C PRO A 15 -3.20 -14.68 -3.84
N LYS A 16 -2.59 -13.98 -2.88
CA LYS A 16 -3.31 -13.10 -1.97
C LYS A 16 -4.03 -12.06 -2.84
N LYS A 17 -5.35 -12.16 -2.94
CA LYS A 17 -6.16 -11.11 -3.57
C LYS A 17 -5.84 -9.81 -2.83
N MET A 18 -5.15 -8.87 -3.47
CA MET A 18 -4.86 -7.59 -2.84
C MET A 18 -6.15 -6.88 -2.48
N ILE A 19 -6.14 -6.19 -1.35
CA ILE A 19 -7.19 -5.24 -0.97
C ILE A 19 -6.68 -3.86 -1.37
N SER A 20 -7.50 -3.12 -2.10
CA SER A 20 -7.22 -1.75 -2.48
C SER A 20 -7.06 -0.86 -1.24
N MET A 21 -6.23 0.18 -1.34
CA MET A 21 -6.11 1.25 -0.33
C MET A 21 -7.48 1.72 0.17
N GLU A 22 -8.40 2.04 -0.76
CA GLU A 22 -9.73 2.55 -0.43
C GLU A 22 -10.53 1.56 0.43
N ALA A 23 -10.47 0.27 0.09
CA ALA A 23 -11.14 -0.77 0.86
C ALA A 23 -10.55 -0.91 2.26
N ASN A 24 -9.23 -0.75 2.44
CA ASN A 24 -8.62 -0.72 3.77
C ASN A 24 -9.15 0.46 4.61
N TYR A 25 -9.26 1.67 4.04
CA TYR A 25 -9.82 2.82 4.75
C TYR A 25 -11.29 2.63 5.12
N LYS A 26 -12.10 2.09 4.19
CA LYS A 26 -13.53 1.81 4.45
C LYS A 26 -13.71 0.76 5.56
N ILE A 27 -12.90 -0.29 5.58
CA ILE A 27 -12.90 -1.30 6.65
C ILE A 27 -12.57 -0.67 8.00
N ILE A 28 -11.55 0.19 8.07
CA ILE A 28 -11.18 0.89 9.32
C ILE A 28 -12.31 1.82 9.76
N ALA A 29 -12.87 2.62 8.85
CA ALA A 29 -13.92 3.58 9.14
C ALA A 29 -15.20 2.89 9.65
N ASN A 30 -15.61 1.79 9.01
CA ASN A 30 -16.77 1.00 9.46
C ASN A 30 -16.50 0.34 10.82
N HIS A 31 -15.28 -0.16 11.05
CA HIS A 31 -14.92 -0.72 12.35
C HIS A 31 -14.94 0.35 13.47
N GLU A 32 -14.46 1.57 13.21
CA GLU A 32 -14.54 2.69 14.16
C GLU A 32 -15.99 3.15 14.42
N ARG A 33 -16.91 2.91 13.49
CA ARG A 33 -18.36 3.11 13.66
C ARG A 33 -19.04 1.98 14.43
N GLY A 34 -18.30 0.94 14.83
CA GLY A 34 -18.83 -0.19 15.61
C GLY A 34 -19.30 -1.38 14.79
N VAL A 35 -19.04 -1.42 13.47
CA VAL A 35 -19.40 -2.58 12.64
C VAL A 35 -18.54 -3.79 13.05
N PRO A 36 -19.16 -4.97 13.30
CA PRO A 36 -18.43 -6.15 13.74
C PRO A 36 -17.55 -6.73 12.62
N ILE A 37 -16.44 -7.35 13.01
CA ILE A 37 -15.43 -7.93 12.10
C ILE A 37 -16.04 -8.99 11.17
N ILE A 38 -17.05 -9.74 11.64
CA ILE A 38 -17.72 -10.77 10.86
C ILE A 38 -18.55 -10.17 9.72
N ASP A 39 -19.25 -9.06 9.96
CA ASP A 39 -19.98 -8.34 8.92
C ASP A 39 -19.03 -7.80 7.85
N LEU A 40 -17.91 -7.19 8.28
CA LEU A 40 -16.87 -6.71 7.37
C LEU A 40 -16.21 -7.85 6.57
N ALA A 41 -16.05 -9.02 7.19
CA ALA A 41 -15.53 -10.19 6.50
C ALA A 41 -16.49 -10.64 5.38
N ASN A 42 -17.79 -10.65 5.64
CA ASN A 42 -18.81 -11.00 4.65
C ASN A 42 -18.93 -9.96 3.54
N GLU A 43 -19.01 -8.66 3.90
CA GLU A 43 -19.15 -7.54 2.94
C GLU A 43 -17.99 -7.50 1.92
N TYR A 44 -16.76 -7.67 2.39
CA TYR A 44 -15.58 -7.61 1.51
C TYR A 44 -15.18 -8.99 0.95
N GLY A 45 -15.88 -10.06 1.32
CA GLY A 45 -15.57 -11.44 0.92
C GLY A 45 -14.19 -11.91 1.40
N ARG A 46 -13.81 -11.56 2.64
CA ARG A 46 -12.48 -11.78 3.24
C ARG A 46 -12.55 -12.57 4.52
N ASN A 47 -11.48 -13.29 4.82
CA ASN A 47 -11.37 -13.99 6.10
C ASN A 47 -11.35 -12.98 7.26
N PRO A 48 -12.03 -13.27 8.39
CA PRO A 48 -12.03 -12.41 9.58
C PRO A 48 -10.61 -12.05 10.07
N SER A 49 -9.67 -12.99 9.96
CA SER A 49 -8.26 -12.78 10.29
C SER A 49 -7.59 -11.70 9.41
N THR A 50 -8.00 -11.58 8.14
CA THR A 50 -7.52 -10.52 7.24
C THR A 50 -8.05 -9.16 7.69
N ILE A 51 -9.35 -9.07 7.98
CA ILE A 51 -9.98 -7.85 8.52
C ILE A 51 -9.32 -7.41 9.83
N SER A 52 -9.10 -8.35 10.76
CA SER A 52 -8.39 -8.08 12.02
C SER A 52 -6.97 -7.54 11.79
N THR A 53 -6.25 -8.06 10.78
CA THR A 53 -4.91 -7.57 10.43
C THR A 53 -4.97 -6.12 9.92
N ILE A 54 -5.94 -5.80 9.06
CA ILE A 54 -6.14 -4.43 8.54
C ILE A 54 -6.42 -3.46 9.70
N ILE A 55 -7.30 -3.85 10.63
CA ILE A 55 -7.62 -3.05 11.82
C ILE A 55 -6.37 -2.86 12.71
N LYS A 56 -5.55 -3.89 12.92
CA LYS A 56 -4.28 -3.77 13.67
C LYS A 56 -3.29 -2.83 12.98
N GLN A 57 -3.26 -2.84 11.65
CA GLN A 57 -2.41 -1.96 10.86
C GLN A 57 -3.03 -0.58 10.60
N LYS A 58 -4.12 -0.21 11.30
CA LYS A 58 -4.85 1.05 11.06
C LYS A 58 -3.97 2.29 11.10
N GLU A 59 -3.01 2.34 12.02
CA GLU A 59 -2.12 3.50 12.16
C GLU A 59 -1.17 3.63 10.96
N ALA A 60 -0.64 2.52 10.46
CA ALA A 60 0.17 2.52 9.25
C ALA A 60 -0.66 2.93 8.04
N ILE A 61 -1.88 2.41 7.90
CA ILE A 61 -2.78 2.74 6.80
C ILE A 61 -3.21 4.21 6.85
N LYS A 62 -3.51 4.76 8.04
CA LYS A 62 -3.82 6.20 8.22
C LYS A 62 -2.63 7.12 7.94
N LYS A 63 -1.40 6.67 8.22
CA LYS A 63 -0.16 7.44 7.96
C LYS A 63 0.19 7.52 6.48
N LEU A 64 -0.17 6.53 5.67
CA LEU A 64 -0.09 6.68 4.22
C LEU A 64 -1.08 7.78 3.81
N GLN A 65 -0.55 8.94 3.40
CA GLN A 65 -1.37 9.91 2.69
C GLN A 65 -1.80 9.29 1.36
N PRO A 66 -3.05 9.49 0.90
CA PRO A 66 -3.49 9.07 -0.42
C PRO A 66 -2.80 9.96 -1.47
N SER A 67 -1.51 9.69 -1.73
CA SER A 67 -0.88 10.14 -2.96
C SER A 67 -1.70 9.50 -4.08
N ARG A 68 -2.28 10.33 -4.95
CA ARG A 68 -3.25 9.93 -5.99
C ARG A 68 -2.79 8.79 -6.90
N CYS A 69 -1.52 8.39 -6.84
CA CYS A 69 -0.93 7.33 -7.66
C CYS A 69 -0.90 5.93 -7.01
N ILE A 70 -1.29 5.77 -5.73
CA ILE A 70 -1.09 4.48 -5.03
C ILE A 70 -2.42 3.78 -4.78
N THR A 71 -2.74 2.80 -5.62
CA THR A 71 -3.90 1.91 -5.43
C THR A 71 -3.55 0.69 -4.57
N ILE A 72 -2.26 0.41 -4.37
CA ILE A 72 -1.72 -0.85 -3.82
C ILE A 72 -0.67 -0.56 -2.75
N ILE A 73 -0.93 -1.00 -1.51
CA ILE A 73 0.06 -1.00 -0.43
C ILE A 73 0.92 -2.27 -0.56
N SER A 74 2.17 -2.12 -1.00
CA SER A 74 3.16 -3.21 -1.03
C SER A 74 4.00 -3.23 0.25
N LYS A 75 4.42 -4.43 0.69
CA LYS A 75 5.34 -4.60 1.84
C LYS A 75 6.75 -4.05 1.59
N LEU A 76 7.12 -3.83 0.34
CA LEU A 76 8.44 -3.28 -0.04
C LEU A 76 8.49 -1.75 0.07
N ARG A 77 7.35 -1.10 0.35
CA ARG A 77 7.26 0.35 0.44
C ARG A 77 7.97 0.84 1.70
N THR A 78 8.99 1.67 1.51
CA THR A 78 9.78 2.31 2.58
C THR A 78 9.40 3.79 2.71
N ASN A 79 9.80 4.42 3.82
CA ASN A 79 9.57 5.86 4.05
C ASN A 79 10.20 6.74 2.95
N ILE A 80 11.31 6.28 2.36
CA ILE A 80 11.99 6.93 1.22
C ILE A 80 11.07 7.02 0.00
N HIS A 81 10.30 5.96 -0.29
CA HIS A 81 9.33 5.99 -1.39
C HIS A 81 8.21 6.99 -1.11
N ASP A 82 7.76 7.10 0.14
CA ASP A 82 6.73 8.07 0.53
C ASP A 82 7.21 9.52 0.34
N GLU A 83 8.41 9.85 0.84
CA GLU A 83 9.04 11.16 0.61
C GLU A 83 9.22 11.46 -0.88
N MET A 84 9.67 10.47 -1.66
CA MET A 84 9.87 10.62 -3.11
C MET A 84 8.54 10.94 -3.81
N GLU A 85 7.47 10.24 -3.47
CA GLU A 85 6.15 10.44 -4.06
C GLU A 85 5.51 11.78 -3.64
N GLN A 86 5.73 12.22 -2.40
CA GLN A 86 5.30 13.55 -1.95
C GLN A 86 6.01 14.67 -2.73
N LEU A 87 7.33 14.57 -2.90
CA LEU A 87 8.12 15.53 -3.68
C LEU A 87 7.70 15.55 -5.15
N LEU A 88 7.48 14.38 -5.73
CA LEU A 88 7.01 14.25 -7.12
C LEU A 88 5.61 14.87 -7.27
N LEU A 89 4.70 14.64 -6.33
CA LEU A 89 3.35 15.22 -6.35
C LEU A 89 3.36 16.75 -6.26
N LEU A 90 4.22 17.33 -5.41
CA LEU A 90 4.40 18.79 -5.32
C LEU A 90 4.93 19.37 -6.64
N TRP A 91 5.88 18.69 -7.25
CA TRP A 91 6.43 19.11 -8.55
C TRP A 91 5.38 19.03 -9.67
N ILE A 92 4.60 17.94 -9.74
CA ILE A 92 3.49 17.80 -10.70
C ILE A 92 2.45 18.90 -10.49
N LYS A 93 2.05 19.17 -9.24
CA LYS A 93 1.11 20.26 -8.93
C LYS A 93 1.67 21.62 -9.40
N GLY A 94 2.94 21.91 -9.13
CA GLY A 94 3.59 23.13 -9.60
C GLY A 94 3.58 23.24 -11.13
N LYS A 95 3.85 22.15 -11.84
CA LYS A 95 3.81 22.11 -13.31
C LYS A 95 2.41 22.28 -13.87
N GLN A 96 1.40 21.64 -13.30
CA GLN A 96 0.00 21.80 -13.70
C GLN A 96 -0.53 23.22 -13.46
N LEU A 97 -0.09 23.89 -12.38
CA LEU A 97 -0.45 25.30 -12.12
C LEU A 97 0.11 26.27 -13.18
N VAL A 98 1.24 25.93 -13.78
CA VAL A 98 1.84 26.68 -14.89
C VAL A 98 1.17 26.36 -16.24
N GLY A 99 0.19 25.43 -16.27
CA GLY A 99 -0.49 24.98 -17.48
C GLY A 99 0.29 23.94 -18.29
N ASP A 100 1.37 23.40 -17.72
CA ASP A 100 2.25 22.42 -18.36
C ASP A 100 1.65 21.01 -18.25
N SER A 101 1.61 20.28 -19.36
CA SER A 101 1.04 18.92 -19.41
C SER A 101 2.10 17.91 -18.98
N VAL A 102 2.01 17.42 -17.74
CA VAL A 102 2.95 16.39 -17.25
C VAL A 102 2.52 15.01 -17.77
N SER A 103 3.28 14.48 -18.73
CA SER A 103 3.15 13.10 -19.21
C SER A 103 3.82 12.11 -18.26
N GLU A 104 3.42 10.84 -18.33
CA GLU A 104 3.98 9.74 -17.51
C GLU A 104 5.51 9.64 -17.65
N ALA A 105 6.04 9.79 -18.86
CA ALA A 105 7.47 9.73 -19.12
C ALA A 105 8.26 10.80 -18.33
N ILE A 106 7.72 12.03 -18.26
CA ILE A 106 8.34 13.15 -17.55
C ILE A 106 8.28 12.92 -16.04
N SER A 107 7.17 12.36 -15.56
CA SER A 107 7.00 11.97 -14.16
C SER A 107 7.99 10.87 -13.76
N CYS A 108 8.20 9.84 -14.60
CA CYS A 108 9.15 8.77 -14.35
C CYS A 108 10.60 9.25 -14.35
N GLU A 109 10.98 10.13 -15.28
CA GLU A 109 12.32 10.72 -15.29
C GLU A 109 12.58 11.54 -14.02
N LYS A 110 11.59 12.35 -13.61
CA LYS A 110 11.69 13.15 -12.39
C LYS A 110 11.77 12.29 -11.14
N ALA A 111 10.98 11.22 -11.05
CA ALA A 111 11.05 10.23 -9.98
C ALA A 111 12.46 9.62 -9.84
N GLY A 112 13.05 9.23 -10.98
CA GLY A 112 14.42 8.70 -11.02
C GLY A 112 15.44 9.71 -10.53
N ALA A 113 15.30 11.00 -10.88
CA ALA A 113 16.18 12.06 -10.41
C ALA A 113 16.06 12.28 -8.89
N ILE A 114 14.84 12.27 -8.34
CA ILE A 114 14.59 12.43 -6.89
C ILE A 114 15.21 11.25 -6.12
N SER A 115 15.03 10.03 -6.61
CA SER A 115 15.59 8.82 -5.98
C SER A 115 17.12 8.85 -5.97
N LYS A 116 17.75 9.17 -7.11
CA LYS A 116 19.22 9.27 -7.24
C LYS A 116 19.82 10.36 -6.34
N SER A 117 19.16 11.53 -6.26
CA SER A 117 19.61 12.64 -5.43
C SER A 117 19.59 12.28 -3.94
N LYS A 118 18.55 11.58 -3.47
CA LYS A 118 18.44 11.16 -2.06
C LYS A 118 19.45 10.06 -1.71
N SER A 119 19.74 9.13 -2.63
CA SER A 119 20.79 8.12 -2.43
C SER A 119 22.19 8.73 -2.34
N SER A 120 22.45 9.85 -3.02
CA SER A 120 23.73 10.55 -2.98
C SER A 120 23.95 11.41 -1.73
N SER A 121 22.90 11.69 -0.95
CA SER A 121 22.99 12.45 0.32
C SER A 121 23.17 11.57 1.56
N MET A 122 23.23 10.25 1.39
CA MET A 122 23.44 9.26 2.46
C MET A 122 24.84 8.62 2.44
N ILE A 123 25.77 9.17 1.65
CA ILE A 123 27.19 8.76 1.63
C ILE A 123 28.05 9.95 2.08
#